data_AF-A0A1A8X2T3-F1
#
_entry.id   AF-A0A1A8X2T3-F1
#
_cell.length_a   1.000
_cell.length_b   1.000
_cell.length_c   1.000
_cell.angle_alpha   90.00
_cell.angle_beta   90.00
_cell.angle_gamma   90.00
#
_symmetry.space_group_name_H-M   'P 1'
#
loop_
_entity.id
_entity.type
_entity.pdbx_description
1 polymer ?
#
loop_
_entity_poly.entity_id
_entity_poly.type
_entity_poly.pdbx_seq_one_letter_code
_entity_poly.pdbx_strand_id
1 'polypeptide(L)'
;MCSEEDVLDLQTKLSKIKDKNERSKVTPSWIKRLCDNSKEIGFKSMSVVIDYELAVICKDEHDNKNADFEIIGASGYITNEHVIEEMKKDLTYVPRKCTVNNFYLCRKVENDNVNCQYGPWSNWSACDGKKQRRTRKVLRSNQNNDNFCLWNGKKIPRNIIEETRTCMQK
;
A
#
# COMPACT_ATOMS: atom_id res chain seq x y z
N MET A 1 -10.40 -7.84 -2.30
CA MET A 1 -9.03 -8.33 -2.57
C MET A 1 -8.02 -7.76 -1.61
N CYS A 2 -8.23 -8.16 -0.36
CA CYS A 2 -7.41 -8.19 0.82
C CYS A 2 -8.34 -7.84 1.99
N SER A 3 -9.45 -8.57 2.08
CA SER A 3 -10.03 -8.87 3.38
C SER A 3 -9.16 -9.91 4.08
N GLU A 4 -9.34 -10.08 5.38
CA GLU A 4 -8.82 -11.24 6.10
C GLU A 4 -9.06 -12.57 5.36
N GLU A 5 -10.29 -12.80 4.89
CA GLU A 5 -10.69 -14.01 4.16
C GLU A 5 -9.86 -14.24 2.90
N ASP A 6 -9.66 -13.18 2.09
CA ASP A 6 -8.86 -13.25 0.85
C ASP A 6 -7.41 -13.69 1.15
N VAL A 7 -6.86 -13.27 2.29
CA VAL A 7 -5.45 -13.48 2.67
C VAL A 7 -5.24 -14.86 3.27
N LEU A 8 -6.17 -15.31 4.11
CA LEU A 8 -6.19 -16.66 4.67
C LEU A 8 -6.36 -17.72 3.58
N ASP A 9 -7.28 -17.48 2.63
CA ASP A 9 -7.46 -18.35 1.46
C ASP A 9 -6.18 -18.43 0.62
N LEU A 10 -5.54 -17.28 0.35
CA LEU A 10 -4.27 -17.24 -0.37
C LEU A 10 -3.17 -18.02 0.34
N GLN A 11 -3.00 -17.84 1.65
CA GLN A 11 -1.99 -18.57 2.43
C GLN A 11 -2.23 -20.08 2.39
N THR A 12 -3.49 -20.49 2.52
CA THR A 12 -3.92 -21.89 2.44
C THR A 12 -3.64 -22.49 1.06
N LYS A 13 -3.88 -21.74 -0.02
CA LYS A 13 -3.60 -22.19 -1.39
C LYS A 13 -2.11 -22.34 -1.64
N LEU A 14 -1.29 -21.35 -1.24
CA LEU A 14 0.15 -21.38 -1.48
C LEU A 14 0.87 -22.44 -0.65
N SER A 15 0.45 -22.69 0.59
CA SER A 15 1.06 -23.71 1.46
C SER A 15 0.88 -25.15 0.95
N LYS A 16 -0.14 -25.41 0.13
CA LYS A 16 -0.38 -26.72 -0.50
C LYS A 16 0.57 -27.01 -1.66
N ILE A 17 1.22 -26.01 -2.24
CA ILE A 17 2.11 -26.16 -3.40
C ILE A 17 3.53 -26.44 -2.91
N LYS A 18 3.99 -27.69 -3.03
CA LYS A 18 5.32 -28.11 -2.57
C LYS A 18 6.45 -27.64 -3.48
N ASP A 19 6.20 -27.60 -4.79
CA ASP A 19 7.20 -27.14 -5.74
C ASP A 19 7.39 -25.61 -5.64
N LYS A 20 8.62 -25.19 -5.34
CA LYS A 20 8.93 -23.78 -5.12
C LYS A 20 8.73 -22.94 -6.38
N ASN A 21 9.02 -23.49 -7.56
CA ASN A 21 8.91 -22.76 -8.81
C ASN A 21 7.45 -22.56 -9.21
N GLU A 22 6.61 -23.59 -9.06
CA GLU A 22 5.16 -23.50 -9.28
C GLU A 22 4.51 -22.55 -8.28
N ARG A 23 4.85 -22.66 -6.99
CA ARG A 23 4.36 -21.76 -5.95
C ARG A 23 4.71 -20.31 -6.26
N SER A 24 5.96 -20.04 -6.67
CA SER A 24 6.40 -18.70 -7.06
C SER A 24 5.63 -18.16 -8.27
N LYS A 25 5.33 -18.99 -9.29
CA LYS A 25 4.56 -18.56 -10.46
C LYS A 25 3.17 -18.05 -10.11
N VAL A 26 2.49 -18.72 -9.19
CA VAL A 26 1.11 -18.35 -8.78
C VAL A 26 1.06 -17.36 -7.62
N THR A 27 2.20 -17.08 -6.98
CA THR A 27 2.28 -16.11 -5.87
C THR A 27 1.97 -14.69 -6.38
N PRO A 28 0.99 -13.98 -5.77
CA PRO A 28 0.63 -12.64 -6.19
C PRO A 28 1.79 -11.64 -6.12
N SER A 29 1.75 -10.66 -7.01
CA SER A 29 2.81 -9.64 -7.12
C SER A 29 3.01 -8.83 -5.83
N TRP A 30 1.98 -8.64 -5.03
CA TRP A 30 2.08 -7.89 -3.77
C TRP A 30 2.82 -8.69 -2.69
N ILE A 31 2.66 -10.02 -2.64
CA ILE A 31 3.45 -10.90 -1.76
C ILE A 31 4.92 -10.92 -2.19
N LYS A 32 5.19 -10.94 -3.50
CA LYS A 32 6.57 -10.84 -4.00
C LYS A 32 7.23 -9.53 -3.59
N ARG A 33 6.50 -8.41 -3.65
CA ARG A 33 6.97 -7.10 -3.15
C ARG A 33 7.15 -7.08 -1.64
N LEU A 34 6.27 -7.76 -0.89
CA LEU A 34 6.42 -7.94 0.56
C LEU A 34 7.75 -8.61 0.92
N CYS A 35 8.20 -9.54 0.09
CA CYS A 35 9.48 -10.22 0.26
C CYS A 35 10.64 -9.58 -0.52
N ASP A 36 10.46 -8.43 -1.16
CA ASP A 36 11.51 -7.79 -1.96
C ASP A 36 12.39 -6.90 -1.07
N ASN A 37 13.71 -7.04 -1.23
CA ASN A 37 14.74 -6.24 -0.54
C ASN A 37 15.06 -4.92 -1.26
N SER A 38 14.43 -4.67 -2.42
CA SER A 38 14.67 -3.48 -3.22
C SER A 38 14.43 -2.21 -2.42
N LYS A 39 15.45 -1.36 -2.39
CA LYS A 39 15.38 0.00 -1.84
C LYS A 39 14.46 0.93 -2.62
N GLU A 40 13.85 0.50 -3.73
CA GLU A 40 12.90 1.32 -4.50
C GLU A 40 11.44 0.88 -4.34
N ILE A 41 11.14 -0.41 -4.21
CA ILE A 41 9.75 -0.91 -4.19
C ILE A 41 9.47 -2.05 -3.20
N GLY A 42 10.49 -2.51 -2.48
CA GLY A 42 10.42 -3.67 -1.62
C GLY A 42 10.03 -3.36 -0.18
N PHE A 43 9.44 -4.34 0.49
CA PHE A 43 8.96 -4.27 1.87
C PHE A 43 9.49 -5.42 2.74
N LYS A 44 10.61 -6.06 2.37
CA LYS A 44 11.19 -7.12 3.20
C LYS A 44 11.45 -6.61 4.62
N SER A 45 11.20 -7.48 5.61
CA SER A 45 11.27 -7.18 7.04
C SER A 45 10.20 -6.19 7.53
N MET A 46 9.18 -5.90 6.72
CA MET A 46 8.03 -5.11 7.09
C MET A 46 6.76 -5.96 7.14
N SER A 47 5.80 -5.53 7.95
CA SER A 47 4.47 -6.13 8.02
C SER A 47 3.44 -5.26 7.32
N VAL A 48 2.51 -5.87 6.58
CA VAL A 48 1.33 -5.23 6.00
C VAL A 48 0.11 -5.65 6.81
N VAL A 49 -0.38 -4.75 7.64
CA VAL A 49 -1.69 -4.83 8.32
C VAL A 49 -2.86 -4.90 7.32
N ILE A 50 -3.86 -5.73 7.59
CA ILE A 50 -5.09 -5.91 6.80
C ILE A 50 -6.26 -5.85 7.78
N ASP A 51 -7.28 -5.09 7.43
CA ASP A 51 -8.50 -4.86 8.23
C ASP A 51 -8.28 -4.46 9.69
N TYR A 52 -7.08 -3.97 10.04
CA TYR A 52 -6.67 -3.62 11.41
C TYR A 52 -6.52 -4.79 12.38
N GLU A 53 -6.76 -6.02 11.91
CA GLU A 53 -6.82 -7.21 12.75
C GLU A 53 -5.68 -8.20 12.48
N LEU A 54 -5.15 -8.19 11.26
CA LEU A 54 -4.10 -9.11 10.81
C LEU A 54 -2.91 -8.35 10.28
N ALA A 55 -1.69 -8.85 10.49
CA ALA A 55 -0.49 -8.34 9.87
C ALA A 55 0.19 -9.44 9.06
N VAL A 56 0.48 -9.16 7.80
CA VAL A 56 1.13 -10.07 6.86
C VAL A 56 2.60 -9.69 6.75
N ILE A 57 3.51 -10.59 7.12
CA ILE A 57 4.95 -10.36 7.06
C ILE A 57 5.62 -11.43 6.22
N CYS A 58 6.64 -11.05 5.46
CA CYS A 58 7.45 -12.04 4.74
C CYS A 58 8.24 -12.88 5.75
N LYS A 59 8.18 -14.21 5.63
CA LYS A 59 8.94 -15.12 6.50
C LYS A 59 10.44 -14.89 6.38
N ASP A 60 11.17 -15.15 7.46
CA ASP A 60 12.63 -15.15 7.44
C ASP A 60 13.17 -16.11 6.36
N GLU A 61 14.27 -15.75 5.69
CA GLU A 61 14.89 -16.50 4.57
C GLU A 61 14.16 -16.51 3.21
N HIS A 62 12.99 -15.88 3.09
CA HIS A 62 12.28 -15.74 1.81
C HIS A 62 12.61 -14.45 1.05
N ASP A 63 12.46 -14.43 -0.27
CA ASP A 63 12.73 -13.26 -1.11
C ASP A 63 11.67 -13.08 -2.21
N ASN A 64 11.84 -12.10 -3.09
CA ASN A 64 10.88 -11.85 -4.17
C ASN A 64 10.78 -12.98 -5.22
N LYS A 65 11.76 -13.89 -5.29
CA LYS A 65 11.78 -15.04 -6.20
C LYS A 65 11.15 -16.28 -5.57
N ASN A 66 11.26 -16.45 -4.26
CA ASN A 66 10.65 -17.51 -3.47
C ASN A 66 9.90 -16.89 -2.29
N ALA A 67 8.87 -16.10 -2.60
CA ALA A 67 8.14 -15.38 -1.57
C ALA A 67 7.24 -16.33 -0.78
N ASP A 68 7.29 -16.21 0.54
CA ASP A 68 6.39 -16.87 1.48
C ASP A 68 6.15 -15.91 2.66
N PHE A 69 5.00 -16.04 3.29
CA PHE A 69 4.54 -15.09 4.29
C PHE A 69 3.82 -15.78 5.44
N GLU A 70 3.77 -15.08 6.56
CA GLU A 70 2.99 -15.45 7.72
C GLU A 70 2.02 -14.33 8.10
N ILE A 71 0.97 -14.74 8.80
CA ILE A 71 -0.06 -13.87 9.32
C ILE A 71 0.08 -13.90 10.83
N ILE A 72 0.23 -12.72 11.42
CA ILE A 72 0.24 -12.52 12.87
C ILE A 72 -0.92 -11.62 13.25
N GLY A 73 -1.41 -11.71 14.49
CA GLY A 73 -2.42 -10.78 14.99
C GLY A 73 -1.89 -9.35 14.94
N ALA A 74 -2.59 -8.44 14.27
CA ALA A 74 -2.27 -7.02 14.33
C ALA A 74 -2.76 -6.48 15.68
N SER A 75 -1.84 -5.92 16.47
CA SER A 75 -2.22 -5.03 17.55
C SER A 75 -2.42 -3.62 17.01
N GLY A 76 -3.40 -2.88 17.54
CA GLY A 76 -3.47 -1.43 17.34
C GLY A 76 -4.86 -0.89 17.07
N TYR A 77 -5.77 -1.02 18.05
CA TYR A 77 -6.91 -0.12 18.11
C TYR A 77 -6.40 1.31 18.33
N ILE A 78 -6.78 2.23 17.44
CA ILE A 78 -6.55 3.67 17.62
C ILE A 78 -7.90 4.29 17.95
N THR A 79 -8.00 4.94 19.10
CA THR A 79 -9.23 5.62 19.52
C THR A 79 -9.53 6.80 18.60
N ASN A 80 -10.81 7.19 18.50
CA ASN A 80 -11.21 8.38 17.74
C ASN A 80 -10.55 9.65 18.31
N GLU A 81 -10.39 9.71 19.62
CA GLU A 81 -9.72 10.80 20.32
C GLU A 81 -8.27 10.97 19.84
N HIS A 82 -7.53 9.86 19.73
CA HIS A 82 -6.16 9.90 19.21
C HIS A 82 -6.11 10.38 17.75
N VAL A 83 -7.07 9.96 16.91
CA VAL A 83 -7.16 10.44 15.52
C VAL A 83 -7.37 11.96 15.49
N ILE A 84 -8.25 12.49 16.33
CA ILE A 84 -8.52 13.93 16.43
C ILE A 84 -7.26 14.70 16.89
N GLU A 85 -6.50 14.17 17.84
CA GLU A 85 -5.26 14.79 18.30
C GLU A 85 -4.19 14.85 17.21
N GLU A 86 -3.99 13.77 16.46
CA GLU A 86 -3.02 13.74 15.37
C GLU A 86 -3.39 14.70 14.23
N MET A 87 -4.69 14.81 13.92
CA MET A 87 -5.18 15.80 12.95
C MET A 87 -4.91 17.25 13.39
N LYS A 88 -4.88 17.53 14.70
CA LYS A 88 -4.54 18.87 15.22
C LYS A 88 -3.04 19.14 15.17
N LYS A 89 -2.21 18.13 15.43
CA LYS A 89 -0.74 18.24 15.44
C LYS A 89 -0.15 18.33 14.05
N ASP A 90 -0.67 17.53 13.12
CA ASP A 90 -0.16 17.41 11.75
C ASP A 90 -1.29 17.72 10.75
N LEU A 91 -1.24 18.90 10.15
CA LEU A 91 -2.22 19.35 9.15
C LEU A 91 -2.19 18.52 7.86
N THR A 92 -1.13 17.74 7.65
CA THR A 92 -0.99 16.81 6.52
C THR A 92 -1.57 15.42 6.83
N TYR A 93 -1.90 15.15 8.11
CA TYR A 93 -2.41 13.86 8.57
C TYR A 93 -3.78 13.55 7.98
N VAL A 94 -3.90 12.35 7.43
CA VAL A 94 -5.17 11.81 6.93
C VAL A 94 -5.40 10.48 7.64
N PRO A 95 -6.54 10.30 8.33
CA PRO A 95 -6.89 9.04 8.95
C PRO A 95 -6.87 7.92 7.92
N ARG A 96 -6.23 6.81 8.29
CA ARG A 96 -6.02 5.71 7.37
C ARG A 96 -7.33 5.01 7.07
N LYS A 97 -7.51 4.59 5.82
CA LYS A 97 -8.64 3.75 5.42
C LYS A 97 -8.08 2.51 4.72
N CYS A 98 -8.11 1.37 5.38
CA CYS A 98 -7.82 0.08 4.75
C CYS A 98 -8.99 -0.26 3.82
N THR A 99 -8.83 0.01 2.53
CA THR A 99 -9.64 -0.67 1.51
C THR A 99 -8.69 -1.42 0.60
N VAL A 100 -9.19 -2.43 -0.10
CA VAL A 100 -8.52 -3.32 -1.07
C VAL A 100 -7.50 -2.65 -2.02
N ASN A 101 -7.60 -1.33 -2.24
CA ASN A 101 -6.70 -0.54 -3.09
C ASN A 101 -5.64 0.29 -2.31
N ASN A 102 -5.59 0.20 -0.97
CA ASN A 102 -4.90 1.14 -0.09
C ASN A 102 -3.75 0.50 0.70
N PHE A 103 -3.00 -0.38 0.05
CA PHE A 103 -1.83 -1.13 0.55
C PHE A 103 -0.73 -0.29 1.27
N TYR A 104 -0.88 1.03 1.35
CA TYR A 104 0.15 1.98 1.79
C TYR A 104 0.02 2.43 3.24
N LEU A 105 -0.82 1.83 4.09
CA LEU A 105 -1.15 2.44 5.38
C LEU A 105 -0.97 1.57 6.63
N CYS A 106 -0.15 0.53 6.53
CA CYS A 106 -0.25 -0.54 7.48
C CYS A 106 1.00 -0.69 8.37
N ARG A 107 1.04 0.20 9.38
CA ARG A 107 1.91 0.32 10.57
C ARG A 107 3.43 0.49 10.35
N LYS A 108 4.00 1.37 11.20
CA LYS A 108 5.40 1.78 11.32
C LYS A 108 6.32 0.57 11.54
N VAL A 109 7.39 0.50 10.75
CA VAL A 109 8.52 -0.42 10.96
C VAL A 109 9.77 0.44 11.16
N GLU A 110 10.64 0.04 12.08
CA GLU A 110 11.84 0.83 12.38
C GLU A 110 12.83 0.79 11.21
N ASN A 111 13.38 1.98 10.90
CA ASN A 111 14.50 2.20 9.99
C ASN A 111 14.18 2.04 8.49
N ASP A 112 13.44 2.99 7.91
CA ASP A 112 13.34 3.14 6.45
C ASP A 112 13.53 4.59 6.00
N ASN A 113 14.55 4.81 5.16
CA ASN A 113 14.86 6.08 4.52
C ASN A 113 14.56 5.96 3.03
N VAL A 114 13.34 6.32 2.65
CA VAL A 114 12.95 6.35 1.24
C VAL A 114 12.22 7.61 0.88
N ASN A 115 12.47 8.08 -0.33
CA ASN A 115 11.84 9.24 -0.90
C ASN A 115 10.50 8.87 -1.56
N CYS A 116 9.57 9.82 -1.57
CA CYS A 116 8.34 9.71 -2.35
C CYS A 116 8.63 9.53 -3.85
N GLN A 117 7.97 8.55 -4.48
CA GLN A 117 8.05 8.28 -5.91
C GLN A 117 6.67 8.14 -6.54
N TYR A 118 6.45 8.92 -7.59
CA TYR A 118 5.24 8.86 -8.42
C TYR A 118 5.53 8.16 -9.74
N GLY A 119 4.53 7.46 -10.26
CA GLY A 119 4.52 6.99 -11.65
C GLY A 119 4.16 8.12 -12.61
N PRO A 120 4.29 7.89 -13.93
CA PRO A 120 3.87 8.86 -14.92
C PRO A 120 2.36 9.12 -14.84
N TRP A 121 1.95 10.32 -15.26
CA TRP A 121 0.55 10.64 -15.45
C TRP A 121 -0.04 9.88 -16.63
N SER A 122 -1.30 9.45 -16.48
CA SER A 122 -2.10 9.01 -17.61
C SER A 122 -2.34 10.17 -18.57
N ASN A 123 -2.72 9.84 -19.81
CA ASN A 123 -3.34 10.82 -20.69
C ASN A 123 -4.61 11.39 -20.05
N TRP A 124 -4.97 12.61 -20.45
CA TRP A 124 -6.26 13.20 -20.10
C TRP A 124 -7.40 12.40 -20.72
N SER A 125 -8.47 12.19 -19.96
CA SER A 125 -9.72 11.62 -20.46
C SER A 125 -10.34 12.50 -21.55
N ALA A 126 -11.33 11.97 -22.26
CA ALA A 126 -12.23 12.80 -23.05
C ALA A 126 -12.88 13.90 -22.20
N CYS A 127 -13.29 15.00 -22.84
CA CYS A 127 -14.00 16.09 -22.18
C CYS A 127 -15.44 15.65 -21.89
N ASP A 128 -15.75 15.42 -20.62
CA ASP A 128 -17.08 15.04 -20.14
C ASP A 128 -17.60 16.12 -19.18
N GLY A 129 -18.75 16.71 -19.49
CA GLY A 129 -19.35 17.76 -18.67
C GLY A 129 -18.40 18.92 -18.36
N LYS A 130 -17.61 19.37 -19.35
CA LYS A 130 -16.55 20.41 -19.22
C LYS A 130 -15.39 20.03 -18.28
N LYS A 131 -15.23 18.76 -17.96
CA LYS A 131 -14.14 18.25 -17.13
C LYS A 131 -13.33 17.18 -17.85
N GLN A 132 -12.03 17.19 -17.64
CA GLN A 132 -11.13 16.09 -17.97
C GLN A 132 -10.44 15.62 -16.71
N ARG A 133 -10.14 14.32 -16.65
CA ARG A 133 -9.45 13.69 -15.54
C ARG A 133 -8.19 13.00 -16.04
N ARG A 134 -7.16 12.97 -15.21
CA ARG A 134 -6.02 12.06 -15.38
C ARG A 134 -5.62 11.50 -14.03
N THR A 135 -4.97 10.35 -14.04
CA THR A 135 -4.52 9.69 -12.80
C THR A 135 -3.05 9.37 -12.88
N ARG A 136 -2.38 9.28 -11.73
CA ARG A 136 -1.08 8.63 -11.62
C ARG A 136 -1.03 7.77 -10.37
N LYS A 137 -0.17 6.76 -10.38
CA LYS A 137 0.06 5.90 -9.23
C LYS A 137 1.14 6.49 -8.33
N VAL A 138 0.94 6.43 -7.03
CA VAL A 138 2.01 6.51 -6.03
C VAL A 138 2.72 5.16 -6.07
N LEU A 139 3.97 5.17 -6.53
CA LEU A 139 4.78 3.95 -6.60
C LEU A 139 5.41 3.65 -5.25
N ARG A 140 5.82 4.71 -4.54
CA ARG A 140 6.32 4.65 -3.18
C ARG A 140 6.04 5.93 -2.43
N SER A 141 5.60 5.82 -1.19
CA SER A 141 5.57 6.93 -0.23
C SER A 141 6.29 6.48 1.01
N ASN A 142 7.02 7.38 1.67
CA ASN A 142 7.53 7.08 3.00
C ASN A 142 6.36 6.82 3.96
N GLN A 143 6.54 5.90 4.91
CA GLN A 143 5.56 5.55 5.95
C GLN A 143 6.06 5.86 7.38
N ASN A 144 7.33 6.26 7.51
CA ASN A 144 8.11 6.24 8.76
C ASN A 144 8.83 7.57 9.08
N ASN A 145 8.95 8.50 8.13
CA ASN A 145 9.52 9.84 8.31
C ASN A 145 8.70 10.90 7.54
N ASP A 146 9.09 12.17 7.66
CA ASP A 146 8.33 13.31 7.11
C ASP A 146 8.31 13.40 5.58
N ASN A 147 9.03 12.52 4.87
CA ASN A 147 9.15 12.53 3.41
C ASN A 147 8.02 11.74 2.71
N PHE A 148 6.80 11.98 3.14
CA PHE A 148 5.60 11.37 2.55
C PHE A 148 5.36 11.86 1.13
N CYS A 149 4.69 11.04 0.31
CA CYS A 149 4.00 11.58 -0.84
C CYS A 149 2.81 12.42 -0.40
N LEU A 150 2.85 13.70 -0.79
CA LEU A 150 1.78 14.65 -0.55
C LEU A 150 1.04 14.99 -1.84
N TRP A 151 -0.29 15.05 -1.74
CA TRP A 151 -1.16 15.59 -2.79
C TRP A 151 -2.03 16.68 -2.17
N ASN A 152 -2.01 17.88 -2.77
CA ASN A 152 -2.68 19.07 -2.22
C ASN A 152 -2.32 19.34 -0.74
N GLY A 153 -1.04 19.17 -0.40
CA GLY A 153 -0.53 19.37 0.97
C GLY A 153 -0.94 18.30 1.99
N LYS A 154 -1.58 17.21 1.55
CA LYS A 154 -2.05 16.13 2.44
C LYS A 154 -1.43 14.79 2.06
N LYS A 155 -1.22 13.93 3.07
CA LYS A 155 -0.80 12.55 2.85
C LYS A 155 -1.83 11.84 1.98
N ILE A 156 -1.35 11.05 1.03
CA ILE A 156 -2.21 10.41 0.04
C ILE A 156 -2.80 9.12 0.65
N PRO A 157 -4.13 9.00 0.78
CA PRO A 157 -4.76 7.82 1.38
C PRO A 157 -4.85 6.63 0.43
N ARG A 158 -4.68 6.86 -0.88
CA ARG A 158 -4.79 5.85 -1.95
C ARG A 158 -3.52 5.81 -2.77
N ASN A 159 -3.23 4.68 -3.39
CA ASN A 159 -2.09 4.56 -4.30
C ASN A 159 -2.28 5.25 -5.65
N ILE A 160 -3.40 5.94 -5.86
CA ILE A 160 -3.75 6.66 -7.06
C ILE A 160 -4.19 8.05 -6.66
N ILE A 161 -3.64 9.04 -7.36
CA ILE A 161 -4.13 10.41 -7.28
C ILE A 161 -4.77 10.79 -8.61
N GLU A 162 -5.84 11.57 -8.50
CA GLU A 162 -6.61 12.08 -9.62
C GLU A 162 -6.45 13.59 -9.70
N GLU A 163 -6.21 14.08 -10.90
CA GLU A 163 -6.25 15.50 -11.23
C GLU A 163 -7.41 15.74 -12.18
N THR A 164 -8.18 16.79 -11.89
CA THR A 164 -9.28 17.25 -12.73
C THR A 164 -8.98 18.65 -13.24
N ARG A 165 -9.23 18.89 -14.52
CA ARG A 165 -9.18 20.23 -15.13
C ARG A 165 -10.44 20.53 -15.91
N THR A 166 -10.69 21.80 -16.18
CA THR A 166 -11.73 22.24 -17.10
C THR A 166 -11.31 22.03 -18.56
N CYS A 167 -12.28 21.76 -19.41
CA CYS A 167 -12.11 21.65 -20.86
C CYS A 167 -13.25 22.34 -21.58
N MET A 168 -12.95 22.90 -22.76
CA MET A 168 -13.97 23.32 -23.71
C MET A 168 -14.35 22.10 -24.55
N GLN A 169 -15.65 21.80 -24.67
CA GLN A 169 -16.12 20.83 -25.67
C GLN A 169 -15.80 21.43 -27.04
N LYS A 170 -15.02 20.70 -27.85
CA LYS A 170 -14.80 21.06 -29.26
C LYS A 170 -16.03 20.69 -30.08
#